data_AF-A0A935ZJR2-F1
#
_entry.id   AF-A0A935ZJR2-F1
#
_cell.length_a   1.000
_cell.length_b   1.000
_cell.length_c   1.000
_cell.angle_alpha   90.00
_cell.angle_beta   90.00
_cell.angle_gamma   90.00
#
_symmetry.space_group_name_H-M   'P 1'
#
loop_
_entity.id
_entity.type
_entity.pdbx_description
1 polymer ?
#
loop_
_entity_poly.entity_id
_entity_poly.type
_entity_poly.pdbx_seq_one_letter_code
_entity_poly.pdbx_strand_id
1 'polypeptide(L)'
;MSVAIEAPPTSWLNLELVDSAGTALADRPYTLQFDDGVTEHGALDERGRLQVRVPAGARTAQLVVAYRRFALTLGGLPAPETVAGAQERLNHLNFFTGPVDGDAGPMTRSAIAAFQRQAQLPDTGLLDADTATALRRAHGS
;
A
#
# COMPACT_ATOMS: atom_id res chain seq x y z
N MET A 1 23.65 29.11 -22.39
CA MET A 1 23.37 28.64 -21.02
C MET A 1 22.19 27.70 -21.10
N SER A 2 22.43 26.40 -20.96
CA SER A 2 21.37 25.39 -20.94
C SER A 2 21.06 25.08 -19.49
N VAL A 3 19.86 25.43 -19.03
CA VAL A 3 19.37 25.05 -17.71
C VAL A 3 18.90 23.61 -17.82
N ALA A 4 19.65 22.67 -17.25
CA ALA A 4 19.18 21.31 -17.05
C ALA A 4 18.14 21.36 -15.90
N ILE A 5 16.87 21.19 -16.25
CA ILE A 5 15.81 20.99 -15.26
C ILE A 5 15.94 19.53 -14.83
N GLU A 6 16.62 19.29 -13.71
CA GLU A 6 16.75 17.95 -13.12
C GLU A 6 15.34 17.49 -12.73
N ALA A 7 14.80 16.51 -13.47
CA ALA A 7 13.50 15.95 -13.16
C ALA A 7 13.54 15.33 -11.76
N PRO A 8 12.49 15.50 -10.92
CA PRO A 8 12.50 15.02 -9.55
C PRO A 8 12.79 13.51 -9.50
N PRO A 9 13.45 13.00 -8.44
CA PRO A 9 13.78 11.59 -8.31
C PRO A 9 12.51 10.74 -8.43
N THR A 10 12.41 9.96 -9.49
CA THR A 10 11.24 9.14 -9.82
C THR A 10 11.51 7.72 -9.34
N SER A 11 10.57 7.11 -8.60
CA SER A 11 10.68 5.71 -8.19
C SER A 11 10.13 4.79 -9.28
N TRP A 12 10.73 3.62 -9.47
CA TRP A 12 10.25 2.61 -10.42
C TRP A 12 9.36 1.59 -9.70
N LEU A 13 8.22 1.27 -10.29
CA LEU A 13 7.36 0.15 -9.90
C LEU A 13 7.64 -1.02 -10.85
N ASN A 14 8.06 -2.15 -10.28
CA ASN A 14 8.33 -3.39 -11.00
C ASN A 14 7.41 -4.49 -10.47
N LEU A 15 6.54 -5.01 -11.32
CA LEU A 15 5.61 -6.09 -10.97
C LEU A 15 5.75 -7.24 -11.97
N GLU A 16 5.64 -8.47 -11.51
CA GLU A 16 5.49 -9.66 -12.34
C GLU A 16 4.10 -10.23 -12.12
N LEU A 17 3.34 -10.41 -13.20
CA LEU A 17 1.94 -10.78 -13.17
C LEU A 17 1.76 -12.15 -13.82
N VAL A 18 1.25 -13.08 -13.03
CA VAL A 18 0.96 -14.46 -13.43
C VAL A 18 -0.52 -14.79 -13.20
N ASP A 19 -1.02 -15.78 -13.94
CA ASP A 19 -2.33 -16.38 -13.68
C ASP A 19 -2.31 -17.32 -12.46
N SER A 20 -3.45 -17.93 -12.15
CA SER A 20 -3.58 -18.88 -11.02
C SER A 20 -2.75 -20.16 -11.18
N ALA A 21 -2.32 -20.49 -12.40
CA ALA A 21 -1.44 -21.61 -12.69
C ALA A 21 0.05 -21.22 -12.64
N GLY A 22 0.36 -19.94 -12.39
CA GLY A 22 1.72 -19.41 -12.39
C GLY A 22 2.24 -19.06 -13.79
N THR A 23 1.39 -19.06 -14.82
CA THR A 23 1.78 -18.69 -16.18
C THR A 23 1.82 -17.18 -16.31
N ALA A 24 2.91 -16.65 -16.88
CA ALA A 24 3.05 -15.22 -17.13
C ALA A 24 1.87 -14.67 -17.96
N LEU A 25 1.36 -13.51 -17.55
CA LEU A 25 0.36 -12.76 -18.32
C LEU A 25 1.02 -11.97 -19.46
N ALA A 26 1.84 -12.65 -20.26
CA ALA A 26 2.60 -12.05 -21.36
C ALA A 26 1.72 -11.28 -22.35
N ASP A 27 2.24 -10.15 -22.86
CA ASP A 27 1.63 -9.28 -23.87
C ASP A 27 0.23 -8.75 -23.53
N ARG A 28 -0.22 -8.92 -22.27
CA ARG A 28 -1.55 -8.47 -21.86
C ARG A 28 -1.56 -6.95 -21.71
N PRO A 29 -2.58 -6.26 -22.26
CA PRO A 29 -2.71 -4.84 -22.07
C PRO A 29 -3.00 -4.53 -20.60
N TYR A 30 -2.45 -3.42 -20.12
CA TYR A 30 -2.74 -2.88 -18.81
C TYR A 30 -3.16 -1.41 -18.89
N THR A 31 -3.90 -0.99 -17.87
CA THR A 31 -4.13 0.42 -17.54
C THR A 31 -3.75 0.62 -16.09
N LEU A 32 -2.94 1.62 -15.80
CA LEU A 32 -2.52 1.97 -14.46
C LEU A 32 -2.90 3.42 -14.20
N GLN A 33 -3.80 3.64 -13.25
CA GLN A 33 -4.25 4.97 -12.86
C GLN A 33 -3.71 5.30 -11.47
N PHE A 34 -2.86 6.31 -11.38
CA PHE A 34 -2.36 6.86 -10.11
C PHE A 34 -3.41 7.80 -9.48
N ASP A 35 -3.29 8.05 -8.18
CA ASP A 35 -4.17 8.95 -7.43
C ASP A 35 -3.99 10.44 -7.71
N ASP A 36 -2.87 10.83 -8.30
CA ASP A 36 -2.66 12.17 -8.84
C ASP A 36 -3.39 12.41 -10.18
N GLY A 37 -4.09 11.39 -10.70
CA GLY A 37 -4.83 11.42 -11.95
C GLY A 37 -4.01 11.01 -13.18
N VAL A 38 -2.71 10.77 -13.04
CA VAL A 38 -1.87 10.26 -14.14
C VAL A 38 -2.35 8.85 -14.50
N THR A 39 -2.50 8.59 -15.80
CA THR A 39 -2.89 7.26 -16.30
C THR A 39 -1.87 6.78 -17.31
N GLU A 40 -1.25 5.64 -17.01
CA GLU A 40 -0.32 4.91 -17.87
C GLU A 40 -1.04 3.74 -18.53
N HIS A 41 -0.68 3.44 -19.77
CA HIS A 41 -1.22 2.33 -20.53
C HIS A 41 -0.09 1.65 -21.31
N GLY A 42 -0.20 0.34 -21.48
CA GLY A 42 0.82 -0.44 -22.18
C GLY A 42 0.46 -1.91 -22.22
N ALA A 43 1.45 -2.74 -22.47
CA ALA A 43 1.35 -4.18 -22.38
C ALA A 43 2.45 -4.72 -21.47
N LEU A 44 2.17 -5.85 -20.82
CA LEU A 44 3.18 -6.61 -20.09
C LEU A 44 4.21 -7.19 -21.06
N ASP A 45 5.46 -7.34 -20.62
CA ASP A 45 6.49 -7.99 -21.42
C ASP A 45 6.23 -9.50 -21.60
N GLU A 46 7.08 -10.20 -22.37
CA GLU A 46 6.98 -11.65 -22.60
C GLU A 46 7.02 -12.50 -21.31
N ARG A 47 7.47 -11.90 -20.20
CA ARG A 47 7.53 -12.53 -18.87
C ARG A 47 6.39 -12.06 -17.95
N GLY A 48 5.41 -11.33 -18.48
CA GLY A 48 4.30 -10.79 -17.69
C GLY A 48 4.71 -9.65 -16.78
N ARG A 49 5.83 -8.96 -17.04
CA ARG A 49 6.32 -7.88 -16.18
C ARG A 49 5.81 -6.52 -16.63
N LEU A 50 5.48 -5.70 -15.63
CA LEU A 50 5.16 -4.29 -15.73
C LEU A 50 6.31 -3.49 -15.10
N GLN A 51 6.86 -2.53 -15.86
CA GLN A 51 7.85 -1.58 -15.37
C GLN A 51 7.40 -0.18 -15.71
N VAL A 52 7.04 0.60 -14.70
CA VAL A 52 6.53 1.96 -14.88
C VAL A 52 7.18 2.91 -13.89
N ARG A 53 7.26 4.17 -14.30
CA ARG A 53 7.66 5.24 -13.41
C ARG A 53 6.48 5.63 -12.53
N VAL A 54 6.72 5.75 -11.24
CA VAL A 54 5.74 6.28 -10.28
C VAL A 54 5.94 7.78 -10.19
N PRO A 55 4.93 8.60 -10.53
CA PRO A 55 5.00 10.05 -10.36
C PRO A 55 5.41 10.44 -8.94
N ALA A 56 6.23 11.49 -8.82
CA ALA A 56 6.66 11.99 -7.52
C ALA A 56 5.44 12.55 -6.77
N GLY A 57 4.95 11.80 -5.78
CA GLY A 57 3.78 12.16 -4.98
C GLY A 57 2.61 11.19 -5.08
N ALA A 58 2.59 10.29 -6.07
CA ALA A 58 1.56 9.25 -6.15
C ALA A 58 1.66 8.30 -4.96
N ARG A 59 0.54 8.08 -4.25
CA ARG A 59 0.48 7.22 -3.05
C ARG A 59 -0.31 5.94 -3.27
N THR A 60 -1.17 5.93 -4.27
CA THR A 60 -1.95 4.76 -4.65
C THR A 60 -2.07 4.68 -6.16
N ALA A 61 -2.35 3.48 -6.66
CA ALA A 61 -2.72 3.29 -8.05
C ALA A 61 -3.69 2.12 -8.23
N GLN A 62 -4.55 2.21 -9.24
CA GLN A 62 -5.41 1.14 -9.70
C GLN A 62 -4.80 0.53 -10.97
N LEU A 63 -4.35 -0.71 -10.88
CA LEU A 63 -3.91 -1.49 -12.04
C LEU A 63 -5.07 -2.34 -12.56
N VAL A 64 -5.34 -2.26 -13.87
CA VAL A 64 -6.30 -3.11 -14.58
C VAL A 64 -5.56 -3.93 -15.62
N VAL A 65 -5.65 -5.25 -15.54
CA VAL A 65 -5.04 -6.19 -16.48
C VAL A 65 -5.90 -7.43 -16.61
N ALA A 66 -6.13 -7.92 -17.83
CA ALA A 66 -6.92 -9.12 -18.10
C ALA A 66 -8.27 -9.16 -17.32
N TYR A 67 -9.01 -8.04 -17.34
CA TYR A 67 -10.29 -7.85 -16.63
C TYR A 67 -10.21 -7.84 -15.09
N ARG A 68 -9.02 -7.99 -14.51
CA ARG A 68 -8.79 -7.92 -13.05
C ARG A 68 -8.37 -6.51 -12.68
N ARG A 69 -8.83 -6.05 -11.51
CA ARG A 69 -8.46 -4.76 -10.93
C ARG A 69 -7.68 -5.00 -9.64
N PHE A 70 -6.51 -4.38 -9.51
CA PHE A 70 -5.64 -4.44 -8.35
C PHE A 70 -5.47 -3.04 -7.80
N ALA A 71 -5.74 -2.85 -6.51
CA ALA A 71 -5.40 -1.62 -5.80
C ALA A 71 -3.97 -1.75 -5.29
N LEU A 72 -3.13 -0.78 -5.62
CA LEU A 72 -1.73 -0.70 -5.23
C LEU A 72 -1.57 0.49 -4.28
N THR A 73 -0.85 0.30 -3.19
CA THR A 73 -0.37 1.39 -2.34
C THR A 73 1.09 1.63 -2.73
N LEU A 74 1.38 2.85 -3.20
CA LEU A 74 2.65 3.27 -3.75
C LEU A 74 3.38 4.13 -2.71
N GLY A 75 4.41 3.55 -2.11
CA GLY A 75 5.10 4.12 -0.95
C GLY A 75 5.11 3.12 0.19
N GLY A 76 6.00 3.34 1.16
CA GLY A 76 5.98 2.58 2.41
C GLY A 76 4.63 2.75 3.11
N LEU A 77 4.27 1.78 3.96
CA LEU A 77 3.08 1.88 4.81
C LEU A 77 3.02 3.27 5.48
N PRO A 78 1.83 3.89 5.62
CA PRO A 78 1.72 5.15 6.37
C PRO A 78 2.40 5.00 7.74
N ALA A 79 2.94 6.09 8.27
CA ALA A 79 3.65 6.04 9.55
C ALA A 79 2.75 5.38 10.63
N PRO A 80 3.27 4.47 11.47
CA PRO A 80 2.46 3.72 12.42
C PRO A 80 1.75 4.60 13.46
N GLU A 81 2.20 5.85 13.63
CA GLU A 81 1.55 6.87 14.46
C GLU A 81 0.28 7.45 13.84
N THR A 82 0.06 7.24 12.53
CA THR A 82 -1.18 7.64 11.85
C THR A 82 -2.23 6.55 11.99
N VAL A 83 -3.51 6.94 12.06
CA VAL A 83 -4.62 5.99 12.14
C VAL A 83 -4.61 5.03 10.95
N ALA A 84 -4.40 5.53 9.73
CA ALA A 84 -4.29 4.70 8.53
C ALA A 84 -3.10 3.71 8.63
N GLY A 85 -1.95 4.16 9.13
CA GLY A 85 -0.78 3.29 9.32
C GLY A 85 -0.99 2.22 10.38
N ALA A 86 -1.76 2.52 11.43
CA ALA A 86 -2.16 1.54 12.43
C ALA A 86 -3.20 0.55 11.87
N GLN A 87 -4.21 1.03 11.13
CA GLN A 87 -5.24 0.20 10.49
C GLN A 87 -4.63 -0.84 9.54
N GLU A 88 -3.72 -0.43 8.66
CA GLU A 88 -2.98 -1.35 7.77
C GLU A 88 -2.28 -2.46 8.56
N ARG A 89 -1.48 -2.07 9.57
CA ARG A 89 -0.70 -3.03 10.36
C ARG A 89 -1.60 -3.96 11.16
N LEU A 90 -2.67 -3.43 11.76
CA LEU A 90 -3.65 -4.24 12.50
C LEU A 90 -4.36 -5.23 11.58
N ASN A 91 -4.73 -4.84 10.36
CA ASN A 91 -5.34 -5.73 9.38
C ASN A 91 -4.37 -6.84 8.95
N HIS A 92 -3.10 -6.52 8.68
CA HIS A 92 -2.06 -7.50 8.38
C HIS A 92 -1.73 -8.43 9.56
N LEU A 93 -1.92 -7.95 10.79
CA LEU A 93 -1.77 -8.72 12.03
C LEU A 93 -3.08 -9.41 12.48
N ASN A 94 -4.10 -9.43 11.62
CA ASN A 94 -5.39 -10.10 11.84
C ASN A 94 -6.27 -9.53 12.99
N PHE A 95 -6.05 -8.29 13.40
CA PHE A 95 -6.89 -7.61 14.40
C PHE A 95 -8.15 -6.93 13.82
N PHE A 96 -8.27 -6.91 12.49
CA PHE A 96 -9.41 -6.39 11.71
C PHE A 96 -9.97 -5.04 12.17
N THR A 97 -9.56 -3.96 11.49
CA THR A 97 -10.12 -2.62 11.72
C THR A 97 -11.30 -2.29 10.81
N GLY A 98 -11.55 -3.11 9.78
CA GLY A 98 -12.35 -2.70 8.63
C GLY A 98 -11.51 -1.92 7.61
N PRO A 99 -12.12 -1.00 6.84
CA PRO A 99 -11.40 -0.18 5.86
C PRO A 99 -10.23 0.59 6.47
N VAL A 100 -9.20 0.85 5.67
CA VAL A 100 -8.09 1.77 6.00
C VAL A 100 -8.49 3.15 5.52
N ASP A 101 -9.34 3.82 6.28
CA ASP A 101 -9.92 5.13 5.96
C ASP A 101 -9.24 6.29 6.71
N GLY A 102 -8.39 5.99 7.69
CA GLY A 102 -7.76 6.99 8.55
C GLY A 102 -8.64 7.46 9.71
N ASP A 103 -9.81 6.84 9.91
CA ASP A 103 -10.74 7.19 10.99
C ASP A 103 -10.68 6.19 12.15
N ALA A 104 -10.46 6.72 13.36
CA ALA A 104 -10.40 5.93 14.58
C ALA A 104 -11.82 5.64 15.14
N GLY A 105 -12.65 4.99 14.33
CA GLY A 105 -14.01 4.55 14.67
C GLY A 105 -14.04 3.36 15.65
N PRO A 106 -15.24 2.87 16.00
CA PRO A 106 -15.40 1.78 16.98
C PRO A 106 -14.65 0.50 16.64
N MET A 107 -14.60 0.13 15.36
CA MET A 107 -13.87 -1.05 14.88
C MET A 107 -12.36 -0.88 15.06
N THR A 108 -11.80 0.24 14.60
CA THR A 108 -10.39 0.59 14.78
C THR A 108 -10.00 0.60 16.27
N ARG A 109 -10.79 1.24 17.15
CA ARG A 109 -10.51 1.27 18.60
C ARG A 109 -10.54 -0.11 19.24
N SER A 110 -11.49 -0.95 18.83
CA SER A 110 -11.60 -2.34 19.34
C SER A 110 -10.39 -3.18 18.91
N ALA A 111 -9.95 -3.04 17.66
CA ALA A 111 -8.76 -3.71 17.14
C ALA A 111 -7.48 -3.22 17.85
N ILE A 112 -7.36 -1.91 18.11
CA ILE A 112 -6.26 -1.34 18.88
C ILE A 112 -6.23 -1.94 20.30
N ALA A 113 -7.37 -1.97 21.00
CA ALA A 113 -7.45 -2.52 22.35
C ALA A 113 -7.09 -4.03 22.38
N ALA A 114 -7.56 -4.78 21.38
CA ALA A 114 -7.21 -6.20 21.23
C ALA A 114 -5.71 -6.40 20.98
N PHE A 115 -5.10 -5.56 20.14
CA PHE A 115 -3.65 -5.58 19.91
C PHE A 115 -2.86 -5.19 21.16
N GLN A 116 -3.26 -4.12 21.85
CA GLN A 116 -2.65 -3.69 23.11
C GLN A 116 -2.64 -4.82 24.14
N ARG A 117 -3.76 -5.53 24.29
CA ARG A 117 -3.84 -6.71 25.16
C ARG A 117 -2.86 -7.83 24.76
N GLN A 118 -2.71 -8.10 23.46
CA GLN A 118 -1.71 -9.08 22.97
C GLN A 118 -0.27 -8.58 23.20
N ALA A 119 -0.03 -7.29 23.05
CA ALA A 119 1.26 -6.64 23.25
C ALA A 119 1.59 -6.32 24.72
N GLN A 120 0.71 -6.73 25.66
CA GLN A 120 0.85 -6.46 27.10
C GLN A 120 0.92 -4.97 27.45
N LEU A 121 0.22 -4.14 26.69
CA LEU A 121 0.01 -2.71 26.92
C LEU A 121 -1.36 -2.47 27.59
N PRO A 122 -1.58 -1.28 28.21
CA PRO A 122 -2.91 -0.87 28.64
C PRO A 122 -3.90 -0.89 27.46
N ASP A 123 -5.06 -1.52 27.64
CA ASP A 123 -6.08 -1.76 26.61
C ASP A 123 -7.01 -0.56 26.39
N THR A 124 -6.42 0.61 26.19
CA THR A 124 -7.14 1.88 26.07
C THR A 124 -7.95 2.01 24.78
N GLY A 125 -7.62 1.25 23.74
CA GLY A 125 -8.16 1.41 22.39
C GLY A 125 -7.72 2.70 21.69
N LEU A 126 -6.75 3.42 22.25
CA LEU A 126 -6.21 4.66 21.71
C LEU A 126 -4.88 4.39 21.00
N LEU A 127 -4.67 5.02 19.84
CA LEU A 127 -3.38 4.99 19.17
C LEU A 127 -2.44 6.00 19.82
N ASP A 128 -1.56 5.51 20.70
CA ASP A 128 -0.48 6.27 21.31
C ASP A 128 0.90 5.83 20.78
N ALA A 129 1.96 6.51 21.25
CA ALA A 129 3.33 6.26 20.80
C ALA A 129 3.83 4.84 21.12
N ASP A 130 3.44 4.30 22.27
CA ASP A 130 3.82 2.95 22.69
C ASP A 130 3.13 1.90 21.81
N THR A 131 1.84 2.11 21.53
CA THR A 131 1.05 1.26 20.62
C THR A 131 1.59 1.31 19.19
N ALA A 132 1.89 2.50 18.66
CA ALA A 132 2.48 2.66 17.33
C ALA A 132 3.85 1.95 17.23
N THR A 133 4.67 2.06 18.27
CA THR A 133 5.98 1.38 18.35
C THR A 133 5.82 -0.14 18.40
N ALA A 134 4.85 -0.64 19.17
CA ALA A 134 4.55 -2.07 19.25
C ALA A 134 4.03 -2.61 17.90
N LEU A 135 3.14 -1.87 17.23
CA LEU A 135 2.63 -2.24 15.90
C LEU A 135 3.75 -2.33 14.87
N ARG A 136 4.65 -1.35 14.87
CA ARG A 136 5.84 -1.34 14.02
C ARG A 136 6.66 -2.62 14.21
N ARG A 137 6.98 -2.95 15.45
CA ARG A 137 7.76 -4.15 15.81
C ARG A 137 7.06 -5.45 15.46
N ALA A 138 5.77 -5.56 15.75
CA ALA A 138 4.98 -6.76 15.48
C ALA A 138 4.80 -7.02 13.99
N HIS A 139 4.61 -5.97 13.19
CA HIS A 139 4.46 -6.07 11.74
C HIS A 139 5.80 -6.24 11.01
N GLY A 140 6.90 -5.71 11.56
CA GLY A 140 8.24 -5.78 10.95
C GLY A 140 8.48 -4.72 9.86
N SER A 141 7.80 -3.58 9.92
CA SER A 141 7.96 -2.44 8.99
C SER A 141 8.71 -1.28 9.62
#